data_AF-A0A061P1A7-F1
#
_entry.id   AF-A0A061P1A7-F1
#
_cell.length_a   1.000
_cell.length_b   1.000
_cell.length_c   1.000
_cell.angle_alpha   90.00
_cell.angle_beta   90.00
_cell.angle_gamma   90.00
#
_symmetry.space_group_name_H-M   'P 1'
#
loop_
_entity.id
_entity.type
_entity.pdbx_description
1 polymer ?
#
loop_
_entity_poly.entity_id
_entity_poly.type
_entity_poly.pdbx_seq_one_letter_code
_entity_poly.pdbx_strand_id
1 'polypeptide(L)'
;MNNNQLLKSRYQWLVYCGLILIFIAAAWIMIQNEGLIQFSADHDITIPFWHNWVISGALLLLILLLPGNSSDNNPFKNENRKVVVHQSTILTTLAFLLFIGFLLVPSDDVFVYFPIFKFLLLLTVPVLMFGIYKEKRSKNHCLSSHTYLKDNQWIYPSIITVVWIILYFFSPFASPEVPGYEMDLIVLIIGASFSFLMNSVLEELFYRVWLQTRLEVLLGTWPAIMASSLLWAIWHMAIQGGDSADIAFSNVIINQGVTGLFLGFLWAKYRNVWVLIIIHGLMNFPLQILAGLF
;
A
#
# COMPACT_ATOMS: atom_id res chain seq x y z
N MET A 1 12.01 -6.60 -33.01
CA MET A 1 11.68 -5.99 -31.70
C MET A 1 12.69 -6.49 -30.67
N ASN A 2 13.25 -5.61 -29.86
CA ASN A 2 14.28 -6.00 -28.87
C ASN A 2 13.63 -6.78 -27.71
N ASN A 3 14.29 -7.79 -27.13
CA ASN A 3 13.73 -8.67 -26.08
C ASN A 3 13.13 -7.90 -24.88
N ASN A 4 13.67 -6.72 -24.57
CA ASN A 4 13.16 -5.83 -23.52
C ASN A 4 11.82 -5.15 -23.86
N GLN A 5 11.51 -4.91 -25.14
CA GLN A 5 10.20 -4.38 -25.56
C GLN A 5 9.11 -5.46 -25.50
N LEU A 6 9.44 -6.72 -25.83
CA LEU A 6 8.51 -7.85 -25.74
C LEU A 6 8.14 -8.14 -24.27
N LEU A 7 9.09 -8.06 -23.33
CA LEU A 7 8.83 -8.18 -21.90
C LEU A 7 7.95 -7.04 -21.35
N LYS A 8 8.16 -5.79 -21.80
CA LYS A 8 7.32 -4.64 -21.41
C LYS A 8 5.86 -4.78 -21.84
N SER A 9 5.60 -5.44 -22.97
CA SER A 9 4.23 -5.65 -23.50
C SER A 9 3.52 -6.84 -22.85
N ARG A 10 4.25 -7.88 -22.43
CA ARG A 10 3.69 -9.17 -21.98
C ARG A 10 2.71 -9.08 -20.81
N TYR A 11 2.88 -8.10 -19.92
CA TYR A 11 2.10 -8.01 -18.67
C TYR A 11 1.20 -6.78 -18.60
N GLN A 12 1.07 -6.01 -19.69
CA GLN A 12 0.20 -4.83 -19.71
C GLN A 12 -1.28 -5.18 -19.47
N TRP A 13 -1.70 -6.40 -19.82
CA TRP A 13 -3.05 -6.88 -19.52
C TRP A 13 -3.40 -6.82 -18.03
N LEU A 14 -2.43 -6.99 -17.11
CA LEU A 14 -2.68 -6.84 -15.67
C LEU A 14 -3.13 -5.42 -15.32
N VAL A 15 -2.52 -4.43 -15.98
CA VAL A 15 -2.88 -3.01 -15.79
C VAL A 15 -4.28 -2.76 -16.33
N TYR A 16 -4.58 -3.22 -17.54
CA TYR A 16 -5.91 -3.04 -18.13
C TYR A 16 -7.00 -3.75 -17.32
N CYS A 17 -6.79 -5.01 -16.93
CA CYS A 17 -7.72 -5.75 -16.08
C CYS A 17 -7.91 -5.08 -14.72
N GLY A 18 -6.84 -4.60 -14.10
CA GLY A 18 -6.92 -3.89 -12.82
C GLY A 18 -7.69 -2.56 -12.93
N LEU A 19 -7.45 -1.78 -13.99
CA LEU A 19 -8.21 -0.55 -14.24
C LEU A 19 -9.69 -0.85 -14.52
N ILE A 20 -9.99 -1.84 -15.36
CA ILE A 20 -11.36 -2.29 -15.63
C ILE A 20 -12.05 -2.69 -14.32
N LEU A 21 -11.37 -3.45 -13.46
CA LEU A 21 -11.89 -3.86 -12.17
C LEU A 21 -12.22 -2.65 -11.28
N ILE A 22 -11.33 -1.66 -11.19
CA ILE A 22 -11.55 -0.42 -10.43
C ILE A 22 -12.76 0.35 -10.97
N PHE A 23 -12.89 0.48 -12.30
CA PHE A 23 -14.04 1.17 -12.90
C PHE A 23 -15.36 0.42 -12.72
N ILE A 24 -15.35 -0.92 -12.82
CA ILE A 24 -16.54 -1.74 -12.55
C ILE A 24 -16.95 -1.61 -11.09
N ALA A 25 -15.99 -1.68 -10.15
CA ALA A 25 -16.26 -1.50 -8.73
C ALA A 25 -16.81 -0.10 -8.43
N ALA A 26 -16.29 0.95 -9.07
CA ALA A 26 -16.79 2.31 -8.91
C ALA A 26 -18.22 2.45 -9.45
N ALA A 27 -18.50 1.89 -10.63
CA ALA A 27 -19.85 1.86 -11.18
C ALA A 27 -20.82 1.07 -10.28
N TRP A 28 -20.36 -0.03 -9.69
CA TRP A 28 -21.14 -0.83 -8.75
C TRP A 28 -21.50 -0.03 -7.49
N ILE A 29 -20.53 0.66 -6.88
CA ILE A 29 -20.76 1.51 -5.71
C ILE A 29 -21.65 2.72 -6.04
N MET A 30 -21.54 3.29 -7.24
CA MET A 30 -22.47 4.33 -7.70
C MET A 30 -23.92 3.83 -7.75
N ILE A 31 -24.13 2.58 -8.17
CA ILE A 31 -25.46 1.99 -8.31
C ILE A 31 -26.03 1.56 -6.95
N GLN A 32 -25.23 0.88 -6.12
CA GLN A 32 -25.71 0.27 -4.87
C GLN A 32 -25.72 1.24 -3.69
N ASN A 33 -24.73 2.13 -3.59
CA ASN A 33 -24.50 2.98 -2.43
C ASN A 33 -24.44 4.47 -2.78
N GLU A 34 -25.00 4.87 -3.93
CA GLU A 34 -25.01 6.27 -4.40
C GLU A 34 -23.60 6.91 -4.49
N GLY A 35 -22.56 6.09 -4.63
CA GLY A 35 -21.17 6.54 -4.67
C GLY A 35 -20.49 6.67 -3.31
N LEU A 36 -21.17 6.31 -2.22
CA LEU A 36 -20.65 6.40 -0.86
C LEU A 36 -19.89 5.13 -0.45
N ILE A 37 -18.77 5.33 0.22
CA ILE A 37 -17.91 4.27 0.76
C ILE A 37 -17.59 4.51 2.22
N GLN A 38 -17.47 3.43 2.99
CA GLN A 38 -16.85 3.47 4.30
C GLN A 38 -15.32 3.56 4.10
N PHE A 39 -14.72 4.65 4.57
CA PHE A 39 -13.31 4.93 4.28
C PHE A 39 -12.33 4.50 5.38
N SER A 40 -12.85 4.18 6.57
CA SER A 40 -12.08 3.71 7.74
C SER A 40 -12.80 2.56 8.43
N ALA A 41 -12.04 1.71 9.13
CA ALA A 41 -12.59 0.65 9.99
C ALA A 41 -13.04 1.20 11.35
N ASP A 42 -12.56 2.39 11.73
CA ASP A 42 -12.70 2.92 13.08
C ASP A 42 -14.05 3.62 13.31
N HIS A 43 -14.80 3.89 12.24
CA HIS A 43 -16.09 4.58 12.29
C HIS A 43 -16.97 4.27 11.08
N ASP A 44 -18.26 4.49 11.23
CA ASP A 44 -19.27 4.23 10.19
C ASP A 44 -19.49 5.41 9.22
N ILE A 45 -18.65 6.45 9.29
CA ILE A 45 -18.74 7.59 8.38
C ILE A 45 -18.46 7.13 6.95
N THR A 46 -19.36 7.51 6.06
CA THR A 46 -19.20 7.30 4.62
C THR A 46 -18.85 8.60 3.91
N ILE A 47 -18.08 8.48 2.83
CA ILE A 47 -17.72 9.59 1.95
C ILE A 47 -17.90 9.18 0.50
N PRO A 48 -18.12 10.12 -0.42
CA PRO A 48 -18.07 9.81 -1.83
C PRO A 48 -16.69 9.28 -2.24
N PHE A 49 -16.62 8.15 -2.95
CA PHE A 49 -15.33 7.54 -3.30
C PHE A 49 -14.44 8.45 -4.14
N TRP A 50 -15.05 9.37 -4.91
CA TRP A 50 -14.33 10.27 -5.79
C TRP A 50 -13.43 11.26 -5.02
N HIS A 51 -13.66 11.50 -3.72
CA HIS A 51 -12.76 12.30 -2.89
C HIS A 51 -11.32 11.77 -2.97
N ASN A 52 -11.13 10.48 -2.68
CA ASN A 52 -9.81 9.86 -2.70
C ASN A 52 -9.22 9.79 -4.11
N TRP A 53 -10.06 9.72 -5.13
CA TRP A 53 -9.62 9.71 -6.53
C TRP A 53 -9.09 11.07 -6.98
N VAL A 54 -9.73 12.17 -6.57
CA VAL A 54 -9.27 13.53 -6.89
C VAL A 54 -7.90 13.77 -6.25
N ILE A 55 -7.75 13.45 -4.96
CA ILE A 55 -6.48 13.61 -4.24
C ILE A 55 -5.40 12.73 -4.88
N SER A 56 -5.66 11.43 -5.04
CA SER A 56 -4.68 10.49 -5.61
C SER A 56 -4.33 10.84 -7.07
N GLY A 57 -5.32 11.27 -7.86
CA GLY A 57 -5.13 11.69 -9.25
C GLY A 57 -4.26 12.93 -9.37
N ALA A 58 -4.51 13.96 -8.55
CA ALA A 58 -3.68 15.16 -8.51
C ALA A 58 -2.23 14.85 -8.14
N LEU A 59 -2.02 13.97 -7.15
CA LEU A 59 -0.69 13.57 -6.70
C LEU A 59 0.01 12.67 -7.70
N LEU A 60 -0.72 11.80 -8.41
CA LEU A 60 -0.17 11.02 -9.52
C LEU A 60 0.31 11.94 -10.66
N LEU A 61 -0.47 12.96 -11.01
CA LEU A 61 -0.04 13.97 -11.99
C LEU A 61 1.23 14.68 -11.51
N LEU A 62 1.28 15.09 -10.24
CA LEU A 62 2.46 15.72 -9.66
C LEU A 62 3.68 14.78 -9.67
N ILE A 63 3.49 13.50 -9.33
CA ILE A 63 4.52 12.47 -9.43
C ILE A 63 5.03 12.37 -10.86
N LEU A 64 4.17 12.42 -11.88
CA LEU A 64 4.57 12.34 -13.29
C LEU A 64 5.38 13.57 -13.74
N LEU A 65 5.02 14.77 -13.26
CA LEU A 65 5.65 16.04 -13.62
C LEU A 65 7.01 16.28 -12.94
N LEU A 66 7.13 15.92 -11.65
CA LEU A 66 8.38 16.11 -10.91
C LEU A 66 9.48 15.17 -11.41
N PRO A 67 10.76 15.57 -11.41
CA PRO A 67 11.83 14.73 -11.95
C PRO A 67 12.14 13.53 -11.04
N GLY A 68 12.57 12.42 -11.63
CA GLY A 68 12.95 11.20 -10.92
C GLY A 68 13.00 9.99 -11.84
N ASN A 69 13.97 9.10 -11.65
CA ASN A 69 14.16 7.92 -12.47
C ASN A 69 13.70 6.64 -11.76
N SER A 70 12.60 6.05 -12.26
CA SER A 70 11.91 4.92 -11.63
C SER A 70 12.56 3.54 -11.82
N SER A 71 13.29 3.32 -12.93
CA SER A 71 13.67 1.97 -13.37
C SER A 71 15.12 1.57 -13.15
N ASP A 72 16.05 2.51 -13.03
CA ASP A 72 17.49 2.19 -13.02
C ASP A 72 18.09 1.95 -11.63
N ASN A 73 17.33 2.21 -10.57
CA ASN A 73 17.78 2.04 -9.19
C ASN A 73 17.19 0.80 -8.49
N ASN A 74 16.56 -0.14 -9.21
CA ASN A 74 16.04 -1.36 -8.59
C ASN A 74 17.21 -2.30 -8.22
N PRO A 75 17.42 -2.62 -6.93
CA PRO A 75 18.58 -3.40 -6.49
C PRO A 75 18.53 -4.86 -6.95
N PHE A 76 17.36 -5.36 -7.35
CA PHE A 76 17.19 -6.75 -7.80
C PHE A 76 17.40 -6.91 -9.32
N LYS A 77 17.75 -5.86 -10.06
CA LYS A 77 17.91 -5.89 -11.53
C LYS A 77 19.01 -6.86 -11.99
N ASN A 78 20.09 -6.97 -11.20
CA ASN A 78 21.23 -7.84 -11.49
C ASN A 78 21.23 -9.14 -10.67
N GLU A 79 20.15 -9.40 -9.91
CA GLU A 79 20.05 -10.60 -9.09
C GLU A 79 19.68 -11.84 -9.91
N ASN A 80 19.94 -13.02 -9.35
CA ASN A 80 19.55 -14.27 -9.99
C ASN A 80 18.02 -14.34 -10.14
N ARG A 81 17.53 -14.34 -11.39
CA ARG A 81 16.09 -14.37 -11.71
C ARG A 81 15.34 -15.50 -11.00
N LYS A 82 15.94 -16.68 -10.81
CA LYS A 82 15.29 -17.80 -10.09
C LYS A 82 15.00 -17.44 -8.63
N VAL A 83 15.93 -16.74 -7.98
CA VAL A 83 15.76 -16.27 -6.59
C VAL A 83 14.68 -15.21 -6.51
N VAL A 84 14.69 -14.24 -7.44
CA VAL A 84 13.67 -13.17 -7.48
C VAL A 84 12.28 -13.75 -7.72
N VAL A 85 12.14 -14.71 -8.64
CA VAL A 85 10.86 -15.42 -8.87
C VAL A 85 10.40 -16.10 -7.59
N HIS A 86 11.23 -16.91 -6.96
CA HIS A 86 10.82 -17.66 -5.77
C HIS A 86 10.45 -16.75 -4.60
N GLN A 87 11.23 -15.70 -4.32
CA GLN A 87 10.91 -14.72 -3.28
C GLN A 87 9.60 -13.98 -3.59
N SER A 88 9.40 -13.58 -4.85
CA SER A 88 8.16 -12.90 -5.26
C SER A 88 6.94 -13.81 -5.14
N THR A 89 7.09 -15.09 -5.49
CA THR A 89 6.04 -16.09 -5.33
C THR A 89 5.66 -16.24 -3.85
N ILE A 90 6.64 -16.42 -2.96
CA ILE A 90 6.37 -16.52 -1.51
C ILE A 90 5.67 -15.27 -0.99
N LEU A 91 6.19 -14.07 -1.29
CA LEU A 91 5.58 -12.82 -0.82
C LEU A 91 4.16 -12.63 -1.36
N THR A 92 3.92 -12.96 -2.63
CA THR A 92 2.58 -12.90 -3.24
C THR A 92 1.65 -13.90 -2.56
N THR A 93 2.10 -15.13 -2.32
CA THR A 93 1.33 -16.15 -1.59
C THR A 93 1.01 -15.70 -0.18
N LEU A 94 1.95 -15.08 0.55
CA LEU A 94 1.72 -14.56 1.90
C LEU A 94 0.66 -13.44 1.91
N ALA A 95 0.67 -12.55 0.92
CA ALA A 95 -0.35 -11.52 0.76
C ALA A 95 -1.75 -12.13 0.54
N PHE A 96 -1.84 -13.17 -0.29
CA PHE A 96 -3.09 -13.91 -0.49
C PHE A 96 -3.52 -14.69 0.76
N LEU A 97 -2.58 -15.35 1.46
CA LEU A 97 -2.87 -16.07 2.70
C LEU A 97 -3.34 -15.13 3.81
N LEU A 98 -2.89 -13.88 3.83
CA LEU A 98 -3.40 -12.87 4.76
C LEU A 98 -4.89 -12.60 4.49
N PHE A 99 -5.24 -12.34 3.23
CA PHE A 99 -6.64 -12.14 2.82
C PHE A 99 -7.51 -13.35 3.14
N ILE A 100 -7.10 -14.55 2.73
CA ILE A 100 -7.84 -15.79 3.02
C ILE A 100 -7.92 -16.03 4.54
N GLY A 101 -6.83 -15.79 5.28
CA GLY A 101 -6.79 -15.92 6.72
C GLY A 101 -7.87 -15.06 7.38
N PHE A 102 -7.99 -13.78 7.00
CA PHE A 102 -9.01 -12.91 7.55
C PHE A 102 -10.43 -13.26 7.12
N LEU A 103 -10.65 -13.75 5.90
CA LEU A 103 -11.97 -14.22 5.47
C LEU A 103 -12.47 -15.45 6.26
N LEU A 104 -11.55 -16.25 6.81
CA LEU A 104 -11.88 -17.45 7.58
C LEU A 104 -12.09 -17.17 9.07
N VAL A 105 -11.67 -15.98 9.55
CA VAL A 105 -11.88 -15.58 10.94
C VAL A 105 -13.30 -15.02 11.09
N PRO A 106 -14.08 -15.46 12.10
CA PRO A 106 -15.37 -14.85 12.40
C PRO A 106 -15.26 -13.34 12.62
N SER A 107 -16.23 -12.56 12.14
CA SER A 107 -16.23 -11.09 12.23
C SER A 107 -15.90 -10.57 13.63
N ASP A 108 -16.44 -11.22 14.65
CA ASP A 108 -16.32 -10.82 16.05
C ASP A 108 -14.88 -10.96 16.59
N ASP A 109 -14.07 -11.81 15.96
CA ASP A 109 -12.70 -12.12 16.37
C ASP A 109 -11.64 -11.51 15.43
N VAL A 110 -12.02 -10.89 14.30
CA VAL A 110 -11.08 -10.40 13.27
C VAL A 110 -10.02 -9.49 13.89
N PHE A 111 -10.41 -8.55 14.75
CA PHE A 111 -9.47 -7.61 15.38
C PHE A 111 -8.52 -8.26 16.40
N VAL A 112 -8.89 -9.40 16.99
CA VAL A 112 -8.01 -10.16 17.90
C VAL A 112 -6.90 -10.85 17.11
N TYR A 113 -7.25 -11.47 15.98
CA TYR A 113 -6.29 -12.17 15.12
C TYR A 113 -5.53 -11.25 14.15
N PHE A 114 -6.04 -10.04 13.93
CA PHE A 114 -5.46 -9.02 13.06
C PHE A 114 -3.95 -8.80 13.26
N PRO A 115 -3.47 -8.44 14.46
CA PRO A 115 -2.06 -8.20 14.66
C PRO A 115 -1.21 -9.47 14.50
N ILE A 116 -1.76 -10.63 14.87
CA ILE A 116 -1.08 -11.93 14.79
C ILE A 116 -0.81 -12.29 13.33
N PHE A 117 -1.86 -12.26 12.49
CA PHE A 117 -1.72 -12.57 11.06
C PHE A 117 -0.79 -11.60 10.35
N LYS A 118 -0.93 -10.30 10.59
CA LYS A 118 -0.03 -9.30 10.00
C LYS A 118 1.42 -9.54 10.42
N PHE A 119 1.69 -9.69 11.72
CA PHE A 119 3.07 -9.88 12.19
C PHE A 119 3.68 -11.19 11.67
N LEU A 120 2.90 -12.27 11.63
CA LEU A 120 3.39 -13.56 11.14
C LEU A 120 3.65 -13.54 9.62
N LEU A 121 2.65 -13.13 8.84
CA LEU A 121 2.67 -13.25 7.38
C LEU A 121 3.41 -12.09 6.70
N LEU A 122 3.32 -10.87 7.26
CA LEU A 122 3.96 -9.69 6.68
C LEU A 122 5.35 -9.41 7.25
N LEU A 123 5.75 -9.99 8.39
CA LEU A 123 7.09 -9.77 8.97
C LEU A 123 7.88 -11.05 9.17
N THR A 124 7.40 -11.95 10.02
CA THR A 124 8.17 -13.10 10.50
C THR A 124 8.57 -14.02 9.35
N VAL A 125 7.62 -14.48 8.54
CA VAL A 125 7.93 -15.39 7.42
C VAL A 125 8.83 -14.73 6.37
N PRO A 126 8.58 -13.47 5.91
CA PRO A 126 9.50 -12.77 5.02
C PRO A 126 10.93 -12.64 5.56
N VAL A 127 11.10 -12.27 6.83
CA VAL A 127 12.43 -12.12 7.45
C VAL A 127 13.17 -13.45 7.52
N LEU A 128 12.49 -14.53 7.92
CA LEU A 128 13.06 -15.88 7.93
C LEU A 128 13.48 -16.32 6.51
N MET A 129 12.61 -16.09 5.52
CA MET A 129 12.92 -16.34 4.12
C MET A 129 14.18 -15.57 3.69
N PHE A 130 14.27 -14.28 3.97
CA PHE A 130 15.46 -13.47 3.62
C PHE A 130 16.72 -13.94 4.33
N GLY A 131 16.63 -14.38 5.59
CA GLY A 131 17.74 -14.97 6.33
C GLY A 131 18.34 -16.19 5.63
N ILE A 132 17.48 -17.12 5.20
CA ILE A 132 17.89 -18.34 4.47
C ILE A 132 18.59 -17.99 3.15
N TYR A 133 18.10 -16.98 2.43
CA TYR A 133 18.72 -16.55 1.16
C TYR A 133 20.02 -15.75 1.36
N LYS A 134 20.13 -14.97 2.45
CA LYS A 134 21.35 -14.24 2.80
C LYS A 134 22.50 -15.19 3.11
N GLU A 135 22.24 -16.26 3.88
CA GLU A 135 23.25 -17.27 4.21
C GLU A 135 23.79 -17.96 2.95
N LYS A 136 22.91 -18.29 2.00
CA LYS A 136 23.30 -18.87 0.69
C LYS A 136 24.11 -17.91 -0.17
N ARG A 137 23.86 -16.60 -0.08
CA ARG A 137 24.56 -15.54 -0.82
C ARG A 137 25.91 -15.18 -0.22
N SER A 138 26.03 -15.14 1.10
CA SER A 138 27.27 -14.80 1.82
C SER A 138 28.41 -15.76 1.53
N LYS A 139 28.11 -16.99 1.11
CA LYS A 139 29.13 -17.96 0.65
C LYS A 139 29.73 -17.62 -0.71
N ASN A 140 29.08 -16.76 -1.51
CA ASN A 140 29.40 -16.56 -2.92
C ASN A 140 29.70 -15.12 -3.37
N HIS A 141 29.49 -14.07 -2.55
CA HIS A 141 29.86 -12.69 -2.94
C HIS A 141 29.95 -11.72 -1.76
N CYS A 142 30.95 -10.83 -1.78
CA CYS A 142 31.08 -9.68 -0.87
C CYS A 142 29.95 -8.66 -1.15
N LEU A 143 29.23 -8.24 -0.11
CA LEU A 143 27.99 -7.44 -0.23
C LEU A 143 28.31 -5.97 -0.56
N SER A 144 27.88 -5.51 -1.73
CA SER A 144 27.67 -4.08 -1.97
C SER A 144 26.43 -3.65 -1.19
N SER A 145 26.57 -2.76 -0.19
CA SER A 145 25.45 -2.14 0.51
C SER A 145 24.69 -1.24 -0.47
N HIS A 146 23.62 -1.77 -1.06
CA HIS A 146 22.76 -0.96 -1.92
C HIS A 146 21.85 -0.13 -1.01
N THR A 147 22.29 1.07 -0.68
CA THR A 147 21.45 2.06 0.00
C THR A 147 20.39 2.53 -1.00
N TYR A 148 19.11 2.39 -0.64
CA TYR A 148 18.00 2.86 -1.47
C TYR A 148 18.00 4.39 -1.64
N LEU A 149 18.70 5.09 -0.75
CA LEU A 149 18.80 6.55 -0.65
C LEU A 149 19.96 7.10 -1.51
N LYS A 150 19.64 7.71 -2.65
CA LYS A 150 20.51 8.60 -3.44
C LYS A 150 20.05 10.06 -3.32
N ASP A 151 20.92 10.98 -3.75
CA ASP A 151 20.66 12.42 -3.73
C ASP A 151 19.35 12.78 -4.45
N ASN A 152 18.59 13.70 -3.86
CA ASN A 152 17.29 14.23 -4.32
C ASN A 152 16.04 13.33 -4.14
N GLN A 153 16.15 12.17 -3.49
CA GLN A 153 15.00 11.29 -3.15
C GLN A 153 14.20 11.74 -1.92
N TRP A 154 14.54 12.87 -1.32
CA TRP A 154 13.76 13.50 -0.25
C TRP A 154 12.95 14.67 -0.77
N ILE A 155 13.56 15.56 -1.56
CA ILE A 155 12.95 16.83 -1.95
C ILE A 155 11.61 16.62 -2.68
N TYR A 156 11.58 15.88 -3.79
CA TYR A 156 10.34 15.72 -4.56
C TYR A 156 9.27 14.88 -3.83
N PRO A 157 9.60 13.75 -3.18
CA PRO A 157 8.65 13.06 -2.32
C PRO A 157 8.10 13.92 -1.21
N SER A 158 8.93 14.75 -0.55
CA SER A 158 8.47 15.67 0.49
C SER A 158 7.53 16.74 -0.05
N ILE A 159 7.77 17.28 -1.25
CA ILE A 159 6.81 18.19 -1.91
C ILE A 159 5.47 17.48 -2.10
N ILE A 160 5.49 16.23 -2.58
CA ILE A 160 4.28 15.44 -2.78
C ILE A 160 3.57 15.17 -1.43
N THR A 161 4.32 14.88 -0.36
CA THR A 161 3.78 14.72 1.00
C THR A 161 3.10 15.99 1.48
N VAL A 162 3.73 17.16 1.30
CA VAL A 162 3.15 18.45 1.72
C VAL A 162 1.86 18.74 0.95
N VAL A 163 1.87 18.53 -0.37
CA VAL A 163 0.65 18.68 -1.18
C VAL A 163 -0.43 17.70 -0.76
N TRP A 164 -0.06 16.44 -0.45
CA TRP A 164 -1.00 15.45 0.07
C TRP A 164 -1.60 15.90 1.42
N ILE A 165 -0.80 16.39 2.37
CA ILE A 165 -1.27 16.92 3.66
C ILE A 165 -2.27 18.06 3.44
N ILE A 166 -1.95 19.00 2.55
CA ILE A 166 -2.84 20.14 2.24
C ILE A 166 -4.16 19.65 1.65
N LEU A 167 -4.12 18.75 0.67
CA LEU A 167 -5.33 18.21 0.04
C LEU A 167 -6.18 17.39 1.02
N TYR A 168 -5.53 16.56 1.84
CA TYR A 168 -6.19 15.62 2.73
C TYR A 168 -6.77 16.26 4.00
N PHE A 169 -6.13 17.29 4.56
CA PHE A 169 -6.57 17.92 5.82
C PHE A 169 -7.12 19.34 5.66
N PHE A 170 -6.70 20.10 4.64
CA PHE A 170 -6.91 21.55 4.59
C PHE A 170 -7.57 22.06 3.30
N SER A 171 -8.17 21.16 2.50
CA SER A 171 -8.81 21.52 1.24
C SER A 171 -10.32 21.28 1.25
N PRO A 172 -11.08 21.76 0.24
CA PRO A 172 -12.49 21.38 0.07
C PRO A 172 -12.71 19.87 -0.12
N PHE A 173 -11.65 19.11 -0.38
CA PHE A 173 -11.65 17.66 -0.48
C PHE A 173 -11.12 16.97 0.79
N ALA A 174 -10.91 17.73 1.87
CA ALA A 174 -10.37 17.20 3.11
C ALA A 174 -11.25 16.07 3.64
N SER A 175 -10.61 15.09 4.29
CA SER A 175 -11.32 14.04 5.01
C SER A 175 -12.24 14.67 6.06
N PRO A 176 -13.45 14.12 6.23
CA PRO A 176 -14.41 14.67 7.18
C PRO A 176 -13.86 14.59 8.60
N GLU A 177 -14.34 15.49 9.46
CA GLU A 177 -14.06 15.41 10.89
C GLU A 177 -14.59 14.09 11.45
N VAL A 178 -13.69 13.33 12.07
CA VAL A 178 -14.00 12.05 12.71
C VAL A 178 -14.25 12.31 14.21
N PRO A 179 -15.27 11.70 14.81
CA PRO A 179 -15.46 11.72 16.26
C PRO A 179 -14.18 11.36 17.00
N GLY A 180 -13.89 12.09 18.08
CA GLY A 180 -12.78 11.73 18.96
C GLY A 180 -13.01 10.38 19.62
N TYR A 181 -11.92 9.68 19.97
CA TYR A 181 -11.98 8.47 20.76
C TYR A 181 -12.26 8.82 22.23
N GLU A 182 -13.22 8.11 22.83
CA GLU A 182 -13.54 8.19 24.26
C GLU A 182 -12.56 7.33 25.08
N MET A 183 -11.28 7.68 25.05
CA MET A 183 -10.24 6.95 25.79
C MET A 183 -9.20 7.88 26.40
N ASP A 184 -8.52 7.39 27.43
CA ASP A 184 -7.41 8.10 28.06
C ASP A 184 -6.30 8.39 27.05
N LEU A 185 -5.67 9.57 27.16
CA LEU A 185 -4.65 10.04 26.20
C LEU A 185 -3.47 9.08 26.09
N ILE A 186 -3.05 8.44 27.19
CA ILE A 186 -1.93 7.49 27.17
C ILE A 186 -2.33 6.23 26.40
N VAL A 187 -3.55 5.74 26.62
CA VAL A 187 -4.09 4.59 25.89
C VAL A 187 -4.19 4.91 24.39
N LEU A 188 -4.66 6.11 24.04
CA LEU A 188 -4.75 6.56 22.66
C LEU A 188 -3.37 6.64 21.99
N ILE A 189 -2.36 7.18 22.68
CA ILE A 189 -0.98 7.26 22.17
C ILE A 189 -0.39 5.86 21.94
N ILE A 190 -0.60 4.93 22.87
CA ILE A 190 -0.13 3.55 22.75
C ILE A 190 -0.83 2.85 21.56
N GLY A 191 -2.16 2.97 21.47
CA GLY A 191 -2.95 2.41 20.39
C GLY A 191 -2.56 2.97 19.02
N ALA A 192 -2.42 4.29 18.92
CA ALA A 192 -1.98 4.96 17.70
C ALA A 192 -0.55 4.56 17.30
N SER A 193 0.36 4.42 18.26
CA SER A 193 1.74 3.97 17.99
C SER A 193 1.76 2.54 17.47
N PHE A 194 0.96 1.65 18.08
CA PHE A 194 0.82 0.27 17.63
C PHE A 194 0.19 0.20 16.22
N SER A 195 -0.88 0.95 15.98
CA SER A 195 -1.53 1.09 14.68
C SER A 195 -0.55 1.60 13.62
N PHE A 196 0.23 2.64 13.92
CA PHE A 196 1.26 3.17 13.01
C PHE A 196 2.31 2.11 12.63
N LEU A 197 2.79 1.32 13.59
CA LEU A 197 3.76 0.25 13.31
C LEU A 197 3.14 -0.86 12.44
N MET A 198 1.91 -1.28 12.75
CA MET A 198 1.26 -2.40 12.09
C MET A 198 0.68 -2.05 10.72
N ASN A 199 0.12 -0.85 10.59
CA ASN A 199 -0.59 -0.43 9.38
C ASN A 199 0.33 0.33 8.43
N SER A 200 1.25 1.15 8.93
CA SER A 200 2.07 1.99 8.06
C SER A 200 3.48 1.43 7.86
N VAL A 201 4.19 1.12 8.93
CA VAL A 201 5.57 0.62 8.80
C VAL A 201 5.59 -0.77 8.16
N LEU A 202 4.85 -1.71 8.75
CA LEU A 202 4.89 -3.10 8.31
C LEU A 202 4.35 -3.27 6.89
N GLU A 203 3.24 -2.62 6.56
CA GLU A 203 2.63 -2.78 5.24
C GLU A 203 3.45 -2.14 4.13
N GLU A 204 4.00 -0.93 4.34
CA GLU A 204 4.83 -0.31 3.31
C GLU A 204 6.14 -1.08 3.09
N LEU A 205 6.74 -1.64 4.15
CA LEU A 205 7.88 -2.53 4.02
C LEU A 205 7.53 -3.79 3.20
N PHE A 206 6.41 -4.44 3.52
CA PHE A 206 6.02 -5.66 2.84
C PHE A 206 5.60 -5.40 1.39
N TYR A 207 4.59 -4.55 1.16
CA TYR A 207 3.96 -4.37 -0.14
C TYR A 207 4.83 -3.56 -1.10
N ARG A 208 5.56 -2.54 -0.63
CA ARG A 208 6.40 -1.69 -1.51
C ARG A 208 7.81 -2.20 -1.57
N VAL A 209 8.49 -2.24 -0.42
CA VAL A 209 9.93 -2.52 -0.39
C VAL A 209 10.19 -3.97 -0.82
N TRP A 210 9.46 -4.93 -0.26
CA TRP A 210 9.73 -6.34 -0.51
C TRP A 210 9.03 -6.90 -1.74
N LEU A 211 7.71 -6.75 -1.82
CA LEU A 211 6.90 -7.34 -2.88
C LEU A 211 7.01 -6.56 -4.18
N GLN A 212 6.59 -5.28 -4.20
CA GLN A 212 6.54 -4.49 -5.44
C GLN A 212 7.92 -4.41 -6.10
N THR A 213 8.98 -4.09 -5.36
CA THR A 213 10.34 -3.97 -5.94
C THR A 213 10.78 -5.25 -6.67
N ARG A 214 10.40 -6.43 -6.19
CA ARG A 214 10.73 -7.69 -6.89
C ARG A 214 9.80 -7.96 -8.06
N LEU A 215 8.51 -7.70 -7.91
CA LEU A 215 7.54 -7.79 -9.00
C LEU A 215 7.91 -6.87 -10.17
N GLU A 216 8.48 -5.70 -9.92
CA GLU A 216 8.91 -4.78 -10.98
C GLU A 216 10.01 -5.38 -11.87
N VAL A 217 10.90 -6.20 -11.31
CA VAL A 217 11.93 -6.92 -12.08
C VAL A 217 11.29 -8.02 -12.94
N LEU A 218 10.21 -8.64 -12.47
CA LEU A 218 9.57 -9.77 -13.13
C LEU A 218 8.52 -9.36 -14.17
N LEU A 219 7.72 -8.35 -13.85
CA LEU A 219 6.52 -7.95 -14.58
C LEU A 219 6.65 -6.56 -15.23
N GLY A 220 7.65 -5.77 -14.83
CA GLY A 220 7.75 -4.35 -15.16
C GLY A 220 7.04 -3.47 -14.13
N THR A 221 7.29 -2.15 -14.19
CA THR A 221 6.86 -1.19 -13.17
C THR A 221 5.34 -1.11 -13.01
N TRP A 222 4.61 -0.88 -14.10
CA TRP A 222 3.17 -0.68 -14.06
C TRP A 222 2.40 -1.92 -13.58
N PRO A 223 2.66 -3.14 -14.12
CA PRO A 223 1.97 -4.34 -13.63
C PRO A 223 2.30 -4.67 -12.18
N ALA A 224 3.53 -4.39 -11.72
CA ALA A 224 3.93 -4.61 -10.34
C ALA A 224 3.21 -3.67 -9.36
N ILE A 225 3.07 -2.39 -9.72
CA ILE A 225 2.28 -1.41 -8.95
C ILE A 225 0.84 -1.90 -8.86
N MET A 226 0.22 -2.25 -10.00
CA MET A 226 -1.17 -2.71 -10.02
C MET A 226 -1.37 -3.96 -9.15
N ALA A 227 -0.54 -4.98 -9.33
CA ALA A 227 -0.64 -6.23 -8.56
C ALA A 227 -0.45 -6.00 -7.05
N SER A 228 0.56 -5.24 -6.65
CA SER A 228 0.81 -4.94 -5.23
C SER A 228 -0.33 -4.11 -4.62
N SER A 229 -0.89 -3.15 -5.37
CA SER A 229 -2.01 -2.31 -4.92
C SER A 229 -3.29 -3.10 -4.72
N LEU A 230 -3.62 -4.00 -5.64
CA LEU A 230 -4.79 -4.87 -5.51
C LEU A 230 -4.63 -5.88 -4.37
N LEU A 231 -3.44 -6.48 -4.20
CA LEU A 231 -3.16 -7.39 -3.08
C LEU A 231 -3.24 -6.68 -1.73
N TRP A 232 -2.83 -5.42 -1.68
CA TRP A 232 -2.96 -4.57 -0.51
C TRP A 232 -4.43 -4.22 -0.25
N ALA A 233 -5.20 -3.90 -1.28
CA ALA A 233 -6.61 -3.55 -1.14
C ALA A 233 -7.47 -4.71 -0.63
N ILE A 234 -7.39 -5.89 -1.26
CA ILE A 234 -8.35 -6.97 -1.03
C ILE A 234 -8.40 -7.46 0.42
N TRP A 235 -7.29 -7.44 1.17
CA TRP A 235 -7.31 -7.93 2.55
C TRP A 235 -8.11 -7.00 3.47
N HIS A 236 -8.22 -5.70 3.13
CA HIS A 236 -9.00 -4.74 3.91
C HIS A 236 -10.49 -5.07 3.91
N MET A 237 -10.97 -5.87 2.95
CA MET A 237 -12.37 -6.29 2.87
C MET A 237 -12.86 -6.94 4.17
N ALA A 238 -11.97 -7.56 4.93
CA ALA A 238 -12.31 -8.22 6.19
C ALA A 238 -12.51 -7.24 7.38
N ILE A 239 -12.05 -6.00 7.27
CA ILE A 239 -12.14 -4.97 8.34
C ILE A 239 -12.88 -3.71 7.91
N GLN A 240 -13.01 -3.48 6.60
CA GLN A 240 -13.60 -2.30 5.99
C GLN A 240 -14.54 -2.83 4.90
N GLY A 241 -15.74 -3.24 5.32
CA GLY A 241 -16.68 -3.96 4.48
C GLY A 241 -18.09 -3.45 4.68
N GLY A 242 -18.75 -3.10 3.58
CA GLY A 242 -20.18 -2.76 3.61
C GLY A 242 -21.07 -3.99 3.80
N ASP A 243 -22.37 -3.75 3.73
CA ASP A 243 -23.42 -4.71 4.13
C ASP A 243 -23.39 -6.07 3.40
N SER A 244 -22.67 -6.16 2.28
CA SER A 244 -22.51 -7.38 1.49
C SER A 244 -21.09 -7.53 0.94
N ALA A 245 -20.72 -8.75 0.57
CA ALA A 245 -19.38 -9.06 0.05
C ALA A 245 -19.06 -8.31 -1.25
N ASP A 246 -20.02 -8.12 -2.15
CA ASP A 246 -19.82 -7.37 -3.39
C ASP A 246 -19.57 -5.87 -3.13
N ILE A 247 -20.27 -5.29 -2.15
CA ILE A 247 -20.05 -3.90 -1.70
C ILE A 247 -18.70 -3.79 -1.00
N ALA A 248 -18.39 -4.68 -0.05
CA ALA A 248 -17.12 -4.68 0.66
C ALA A 248 -15.93 -4.79 -0.29
N PHE A 249 -15.99 -5.70 -1.27
CA PHE A 249 -14.96 -5.85 -2.28
C PHE A 249 -14.83 -4.58 -3.13
N SER A 250 -15.96 -4.04 -3.60
CA SER A 250 -15.94 -2.86 -4.46
C SER A 250 -15.43 -1.63 -3.73
N ASN A 251 -15.81 -1.46 -2.45
CA ASN A 251 -15.32 -0.40 -1.58
C ASN A 251 -13.79 -0.44 -1.50
N VAL A 252 -13.21 -1.59 -1.12
CA VAL A 252 -11.75 -1.63 -0.92
C VAL A 252 -10.96 -1.48 -2.20
N ILE A 253 -11.50 -1.94 -3.34
CA ILE A 253 -10.85 -1.78 -4.64
C ILE A 253 -10.79 -0.30 -5.05
N ILE A 254 -11.86 0.47 -4.84
CA ILE A 254 -11.88 1.89 -5.25
C ILE A 254 -11.26 2.83 -4.23
N ASN A 255 -11.13 2.39 -2.97
CA ASN A 255 -10.49 3.15 -1.92
C ASN A 255 -9.01 2.75 -1.77
N GLN A 256 -8.73 1.62 -1.14
CA GLN A 256 -7.37 1.13 -0.91
C GLN A 256 -6.66 0.77 -2.23
N GLY A 257 -7.37 0.27 -3.23
CA GLY A 257 -6.76 -0.01 -4.53
C GLY A 257 -6.18 1.25 -5.17
N VAL A 258 -6.93 2.36 -5.18
CA VAL A 258 -6.49 3.64 -5.75
C VAL A 258 -5.41 4.31 -4.90
N THR A 259 -5.54 4.31 -3.58
CA THR A 259 -4.49 4.77 -2.65
C THR A 259 -3.21 3.96 -2.83
N GLY A 260 -3.33 2.64 -3.02
CA GLY A 260 -2.24 1.73 -3.29
C GLY A 260 -1.51 2.07 -4.60
N LEU A 261 -2.25 2.44 -5.66
CA LEU A 261 -1.65 2.90 -6.91
C LEU A 261 -0.79 4.15 -6.66
N PHE A 262 -1.35 5.16 -5.99
CA PHE A 262 -0.63 6.38 -5.64
C PHE A 262 0.69 6.09 -4.88
N LEU A 263 0.62 5.33 -3.78
CA LEU A 263 1.79 4.95 -2.99
C LEU A 263 2.77 4.10 -3.80
N GLY A 264 2.27 3.20 -4.65
CA GLY A 264 3.08 2.36 -5.52
C GLY A 264 3.86 3.17 -6.57
N PHE A 265 3.26 4.21 -7.16
CA PHE A 265 3.97 5.12 -8.06
C PHE A 265 5.02 5.96 -7.34
N LEU A 266 4.69 6.45 -6.14
CA LEU A 266 5.62 7.21 -5.32
C LEU A 266 6.84 6.37 -4.95
N TRP A 267 6.63 5.11 -4.53
CA TRP A 267 7.70 4.14 -4.31
C TRP A 267 8.52 3.89 -5.59
N ALA A 268 7.85 3.56 -6.68
CA ALA A 268 8.51 3.18 -7.93
C ALA A 268 9.43 4.29 -8.44
N LYS A 269 9.01 5.55 -8.33
CA LYS A 269 9.77 6.71 -8.82
C LYS A 269 10.90 7.13 -7.89
N TYR A 270 10.67 7.12 -6.57
CA TYR A 270 11.61 7.78 -5.64
C TYR A 270 12.30 6.85 -4.65
N ARG A 271 11.82 5.62 -4.42
CA ARG A 271 12.41 4.64 -3.48
C ARG A 271 12.60 5.15 -2.06
N ASN A 272 11.78 6.11 -1.63
CA ASN A 272 11.79 6.63 -0.27
C ASN A 272 10.65 6.01 0.54
N VAL A 273 10.95 4.99 1.34
CA VAL A 273 9.96 4.29 2.16
C VAL A 273 9.46 5.17 3.31
N TRP A 274 10.29 6.08 3.82
CA TRP A 274 9.93 6.93 4.95
C TRP A 274 8.78 7.87 4.61
N VAL A 275 8.79 8.42 3.40
CA VAL A 275 7.68 9.25 2.92
C VAL A 275 6.38 8.46 2.82
N LEU A 276 6.44 7.20 2.39
CA LEU A 276 5.27 6.32 2.35
C LEU A 276 4.74 6.04 3.75
N ILE A 277 5.64 5.73 4.68
CA ILE A 277 5.32 5.50 6.09
C ILE A 277 4.68 6.76 6.71
N ILE A 278 5.18 7.96 6.40
CA ILE A 278 4.60 9.21 6.91
C ILE A 278 3.19 9.41 6.36
N ILE A 279 3.01 9.31 5.04
CA ILE A 279 1.70 9.51 4.40
C ILE A 279 0.69 8.49 4.93
N HIS A 280 1.05 7.21 4.89
CA HIS A 280 0.18 6.13 5.36
C HIS A 280 -0.05 6.19 6.88
N GLY A 281 0.96 6.63 7.64
CA GLY A 281 0.84 6.89 9.07
C GLY A 281 -0.19 7.95 9.38
N LEU A 282 -0.10 9.09 8.70
CA LEU A 282 -1.02 10.21 8.87
C LEU A 282 -2.45 9.87 8.44
N MET A 283 -2.65 8.99 7.45
CA MET A 283 -3.99 8.49 7.08
C MET A 283 -4.68 7.74 8.23
N ASN A 284 -3.91 7.10 9.11
CA ASN A 284 -4.43 6.29 10.23
C ASN A 284 -4.21 6.97 11.59
N PHE A 285 -3.71 8.21 11.62
CA PHE A 285 -3.32 8.86 12.86
C PHE A 285 -4.50 9.61 13.51
N PRO A 286 -4.83 9.36 14.80
CA PRO A 286 -5.88 10.10 15.48
C PRO A 286 -5.51 11.57 15.64
N LEU A 287 -6.18 12.47 14.91
CA LEU A 287 -5.93 13.92 15.00
C LEU A 287 -6.18 14.48 16.42
N GLN A 288 -7.04 13.82 17.21
CA GLN A 288 -7.29 14.17 18.61
C GLN A 288 -6.01 14.21 19.45
N ILE A 289 -5.00 13.38 19.14
CA ILE A 289 -3.72 13.39 19.86
C ILE A 289 -3.04 14.76 19.69
N LEU A 290 -3.13 15.37 18.50
CA LEU A 290 -2.56 16.70 18.27
C LEU A 290 -3.32 17.78 19.04
N ALA A 291 -4.65 17.67 19.10
CA ALA A 291 -5.48 18.61 19.84
C ALA A 291 -5.29 18.53 21.36
N GLY A 292 -5.02 17.34 21.92
CA GLY A 292 -4.80 17.13 23.35
C GLY A 292 -3.40 17.48 23.86
N LEU A 293 -2.47 17.87 22.98
CA LEU A 293 -1.11 18.30 23.34
C LEU A 293 -0.99 19.81 23.55
N PHE A 294 -2.05 20.59 23.27
CA PHE A 294 -2.13 22.05 23.42
C PHE A 294 -3.33 22.43 24.29
#